data_AF-A0A353RNR4-F1
#
_entry.id   AF-A0A353RNR4-F1
#
_cell.length_a   1.000
_cell.length_b   1.000
_cell.length_c   1.000
_cell.angle_alpha   90.00
_cell.angle_beta   90.00
_cell.angle_gamma   90.00
#
_symmetry.space_group_name_H-M   'P 1'
#
loop_
_entity.id
_entity.type
_entity.pdbx_description
1 polymer ?
#
loop_
_entity_poly.entity_id
_entity_poly.type
_entity_poly.pdbx_seq_one_letter_code
_entity_poly.pdbx_strand_id
1 'polypeptide(L)' 'MVVKDKERKEERLSIVKIGGNIVDDPELLESFLCDFHRLEGRKLLVHGGGVMASKMAVELGIETKMIQGRRITDADTLK' A
#
# COMPACT_ATOMS: atom_id res chain seq x y z
N MET A 1 25.79 26.83 33.12
CA MET A 1 25.31 25.49 32.69
C MET A 1 24.48 25.71 31.44
N VAL A 2 25.06 25.50 30.26
CA VAL A 2 24.34 25.69 28.99
C VAL A 2 23.42 24.49 28.82
N VAL A 3 22.12 24.70 28.96
CA VAL A 3 21.10 23.74 28.52
C VAL A 3 21.27 23.63 27.00
N LYS A 4 21.86 22.52 26.56
CA LYS A 4 21.90 22.19 25.13
C LYS A 4 20.46 21.89 24.74
N ASP A 5 19.82 22.81 24.03
CA ASP A 5 18.62 22.49 23.26
C ASP A 5 18.97 21.32 22.36
N LYS A 6 18.37 20.16 22.65
CA LYS A 6 18.43 19.00 21.75
C LYS A 6 17.87 19.46 20.41
N GLU A 7 18.72 19.56 19.40
CA GLU A 7 18.29 19.65 18.01
C GLU A 7 17.21 18.59 17.78
N ARG A 8 15.97 19.02 17.54
CA ARG A 8 14.92 18.11 17.08
C ARG A 8 15.28 17.72 15.66
N LYS A 9 16.05 16.63 15.54
CA LYS A 9 16.24 15.94 14.27
C LYS A 9 14.84 15.55 13.78
N GLU A 10 14.40 16.14 12.67
CA GLU A 10 13.13 15.76 12.05
C GLU A 10 13.12 14.24 11.86
N GLU A 11 12.22 13.54 12.56
CA GLU A 11 12.06 12.11 12.39
C GLU A 11 11.52 11.84 10.99
N ARG A 12 12.41 11.44 10.08
CA ARG A 12 12.08 11.10 8.70
C ARG A 12 11.08 9.94 8.66
N LEU A 13 9.96 10.13 7.97
CA LEU A 13 8.98 9.09 7.67
C LEU A 13 9.29 8.47 6.31
N SER A 14 9.52 7.15 6.29
CA SER A 14 9.69 6.36 5.06
C SER A 14 8.33 5.86 4.57
N ILE A 15 7.90 6.31 3.39
CA ILE A 15 6.67 5.84 2.74
C ILE A 15 7.06 4.87 1.63
N VAL A 16 6.63 3.61 1.73
CA VAL A 16 6.95 2.55 0.76
C VAL A 16 5.66 2.10 0.09
N LYS A 17 5.63 2.07 -1.25
CA LYS A 17 4.49 1.58 -2.04
C LYS A 17 4.87 0.27 -2.71
N ILE A 18 4.04 -0.77 -2.52
CA ILE A 18 4.16 -2.04 -3.26
C ILE A 18 3.05 -2.22 -4.28
N GLY A 19 3.39 -2.83 -5.43
CA GLY A 19 2.46 -3.17 -6.50
C GLY A 19 1.76 -4.52 -6.29
N GLY A 20 0.75 -4.81 -7.13
CA GLY A 20 -0.03 -6.05 -7.05
C GLY A 20 0.82 -7.31 -7.17
N ASN A 21 1.81 -7.33 -8.06
CA ASN A 21 2.68 -8.50 -8.26
C ASN A 21 3.40 -8.97 -6.99
N ILE A 22 3.75 -8.05 -6.07
CA ILE A 22 4.37 -8.42 -4.79
C ILE A 22 3.29 -8.90 -3.80
N VAL A 23 2.11 -8.28 -3.81
CA VAL A 23 1.01 -8.62 -2.90
C VAL A 23 0.37 -9.98 -3.24
N ASP A 24 0.33 -10.33 -4.53
CA ASP A 24 -0.32 -11.53 -5.05
C ASP A 24 0.59 -12.78 -4.99
N ASP A 25 1.88 -12.62 -4.69
CA ASP A 25 2.87 -13.69 -4.54
C ASP A 25 3.33 -13.79 -3.07
N PRO A 26 2.95 -14.88 -2.35
CA PRO A 26 3.27 -15.02 -0.93
C PRO A 26 4.77 -15.00 -0.61
N GLU A 27 5.63 -15.56 -1.45
CA GLU A 27 7.08 -15.64 -1.22
C GLU A 27 7.72 -14.26 -1.39
N LEU A 28 7.33 -13.53 -2.44
CA LEU A 28 7.79 -12.16 -2.67
C LEU A 28 7.27 -11.21 -1.58
N LEU A 29 6.02 -11.40 -1.13
CA LEU A 29 5.43 -10.62 -0.06
C LEU A 29 6.19 -10.82 1.25
N GLU A 30 6.47 -12.07 1.63
CA GLU A 30 7.22 -12.40 2.85
C GLU A 30 8.62 -11.78 2.83
N SER A 31 9.33 -11.94 1.71
CA SER A 31 10.66 -11.36 1.51
C SER A 31 10.62 -9.83 1.64
N PHE A 32 9.67 -9.18 0.97
CA PHE A 32 9.49 -7.73 1.05
C PHE A 32 9.15 -7.27 2.48
N LEU A 33 8.27 -7.97 3.18
CA LEU A 33 7.88 -7.62 4.55
C LEU A 33 9.06 -7.77 5.53
N CYS A 34 9.92 -8.76 5.34
CA CYS A 34 11.18 -8.89 6.08
C CYS A 34 12.07 -7.65 5.89
N ASP A 35 12.22 -7.17 4.65
CA ASP A 35 13.04 -5.99 4.36
C ASP A 35 12.38 -4.70 4.86
N PHE A 36 11.07 -4.55 4.71
CA PHE A 36 10.32 -3.43 5.27
C PHE A 36 10.43 -3.39 6.80
N HIS A 37 10.39 -4.54 7.48
CA HIS A 37 10.58 -4.65 8.92
C HIS A 37 11.97 -4.17 9.37
N ARG A 38 13.01 -4.36 8.55
CA ARG A 38 14.39 -3.91 8.84
C ARG A 38 14.60 -2.41 8.66
N LEU A 39 13.71 -1.68 7.98
CA LEU A 39 13.81 -0.23 7.86
C LEU A 39 13.74 0.45 9.24
N GLU A 40 14.73 1.27 9.57
CA GLU A 40 14.78 2.06 10.79
C GLU A 40 13.86 3.29 10.73
N GLY A 41 13.47 3.80 11.90
CA GLY A 41 12.65 5.00 12.02
C GLY A 41 11.18 4.80 11.69
N ARG A 42 10.45 5.91 11.53
CA ARG A 42 9.03 5.87 11.19
C ARG A 42 8.84 5.36 9.77
N LYS A 43 7.92 4.43 9.58
CA LYS A 43 7.63 3.85 8.26
C LYS A 43 6.15 3.60 8.04
N LEU A 44 5.70 3.77 6.80
CA LEU A 44 4.34 3.56 6.35
C LEU A 44 4.36 2.77 5.04
N LEU A 45 3.66 1.64 5.02
CA LEU A 45 3.47 0.81 3.85
C LEU A 45 2.14 1.15 3.18
N VAL A 46 2.17 1.44 1.88
CA VAL A 46 0.99 1.59 1.03
C VAL A 46 0.97 0.40 0.09
N HIS A 47 -0.19 -0.22 -0.12
CA HIS A 47 -0.38 -1.25 -1.14
C HIS A 47 -1.53 -0.89 -2.07
N GLY A 48 -1.60 -1.56 -3.22
CA GLY A 48 -2.81 -1.56 -4.05
C GLY A 48 -3.68 -2.78 -3.73
N GLY A 49 -4.88 -2.83 -4.29
CA GLY A 49 -5.76 -4.01 -4.21
C GLY A 49 -6.48 -4.30 -5.52
N GLY A 50 -6.01 -3.72 -6.63
CA GLY A 50 -6.75 -3.69 -7.90
C GLY A 50 -7.13 -5.07 -8.40
N VAL A 51 -6.17 -6.01 -8.46
CA VAL A 51 -6.38 -7.36 -8.98
C VAL A 51 -7.43 -8.12 -8.17
N MET A 52 -7.24 -8.23 -6.85
CA MET A 52 -8.19 -8.91 -5.95
C MET A 52 -9.57 -8.24 -5.96
N ALA A 53 -9.63 -6.91 -5.93
CA ALA A 53 -10.91 -6.21 -5.97
C ALA A 53 -11.65 -6.43 -7.30
N SER A 54 -10.93 -6.54 -8.42
CA SER A 54 -11.55 -6.89 -9.71
C SER A 54 -12.05 -8.34 -9.73
N LYS A 55 -11.30 -9.29 -9.16
CA LYS A 55 -11.75 -10.70 -9.03
C LYS A 55 -13.04 -10.79 -8.20
N MET A 56 -13.07 -10.12 -7.05
CA MET A 56 -14.24 -10.07 -6.17
C MET A 56 -15.47 -9.44 -6.87
N ALA A 57 -15.27 -8.37 -7.64
CA ALA A 57 -16.35 -7.75 -8.41
C ALA A 57 -16.97 -8.74 -9.41
N VAL A 58 -16.14 -9.51 -10.12
CA VAL A 58 -16.61 -10.55 -11.06
C VAL A 58 -17.40 -11.65 -10.33
N GLU A 59 -16.93 -12.11 -9.18
CA GLU A 59 -17.63 -13.11 -8.36
C GLU A 59 -18.99 -12.61 -7.85
N LEU A 60 -19.12 -11.30 -7.63
CA LEU A 60 -20.38 -10.64 -7.26
C LEU A 60 -21.27 -10.28 -8.48
N GLY A 61 -20.84 -10.59 -9.70
CA GLY A 61 -21.55 -10.24 -10.93
C GLY A 61 -21.53 -8.74 -11.26
N ILE A 62 -20.64 -7.97 -10.62
CA ILE A 62 -20.45 -6.53 -10.84
C ILE A 62 -19.45 -6.34 -11.97
N GLU A 63 -19.89 -5.71 -13.06
CA GLU A 63 -19.03 -5.40 -14.19
C GLU A 63 -17.99 -4.32 -13.81
N THR A 64 -16.71 -4.66 -13.88
CA THR A 64 -15.64 -3.68 -13.65
C THR A 64 -15.41 -2.83 -14.90
N LYS A 65 -15.68 -1.53 -14.81
CA LYS A 65 -15.45 -0.56 -15.90
C LYS A 65 -14.15 0.21 -15.68
N MET A 66 -13.41 0.44 -16.76
CA MET A 66 -12.12 1.14 -16.74
C MET A 66 -12.14 2.36 -17.68
N ILE A 67 -11.60 3.48 -17.23
CA ILE A 67 -11.38 4.69 -18.03
C ILE A 67 -9.97 5.23 -17.78
N GLN A 68 -9.16 5.33 -18.84
CA GLN A 68 -7.78 5.84 -18.77
C GLN A 68 -6.94 5.16 -17.66
N GLY A 69 -7.04 3.83 -17.56
CA GLY A 69 -6.28 3.05 -16.56
C GLY A 69 -6.81 3.16 -15.13
N ARG A 70 -7.95 3.81 -14.88
CA ARG A 70 -8.61 3.90 -13.57
C ARG A 70 -9.94 3.16 -13.58
N ARG A 71 -10.28 2.52 -12.46
CA ARG A 71 -11.59 1.93 -12.26
C ARG A 71 -12.64 3.03 -12.10
N ILE A 72 -13.76 2.89 -12.79
CA ILE A 72 -14.97 3.65 -12.48
C ILE A 72 -15.58 3.00 -11.24
N THR A 73 -15.61 3.75 -10.15
CA THR A 73 -16.18 3.30 -8.87
C THR A 73 -17.53 3.97 -8.69
N ASP A 74 -18.59 3.27 -9.08
CA ASP A 74 -19.98 3.72 -8.90
C ASP A 74 -20.56 3.20 -7.55
N ALA A 75 -21.83 3.50 -7.31
CA ALA A 75 -22.50 3.10 -6.07
C ALA A 75 -22.56 1.58 -5.90
N ASP A 76 -22.69 0.80 -6.97
CA ASP A 76 -22.72 -0.66 -6.88
C ASP A 76 -21.32 -1.23 -6.61
N THR A 77 -20.27 -0.58 -7.10
CA THR A 77 -18.87 -0.95 -6.83
C THR A 77 -18.45 -0.72 -5.36
N LEU A 78 -19.19 0.10 -4.60
CA LEU A 78 -18.90 0.44 -3.19
C LEU A 78 -19.77 -0.29 -2.16
N LYS A 79 -20.75 -1.09 -2.59
CA LYS A 79 -21.68 -1.80 -1.71
C LYS A 79 -21.06 -3.02 -1.03
#